data_AF-A0A5S5C4C8-F1
#
_entry.id   AF-A0A5S5C4C8-F1
#
_cell.length_a   1.000
_cell.length_b   1.000
_cell.length_c   1.000
_cell.angle_alpha   90.00
_cell.angle_beta   90.00
_cell.angle_gamma   90.00
#
_symmetry.space_group_name_H-M   'P 1'
#
loop_
_entity.id
_entity.type
_entity.pdbx_description
1 polymer ?
#
loop_
_entity_poly.entity_id
_entity_poly.type
_entity_poly.pdbx_seq_one_letter_code
_entity_poly.pdbx_strand_id
1 'polypeptide(L)'
;MKEQDFKNPEEAMKALASGEVETAKAASQATVGLGPNQKGWFTLYWEATAVGKYDWIGLYENVNKTDTEYITGNNWQWASKGNEYVTNTACQPGYAARYLIWDTNTEKYKAIAKTGAYPKKISSK
;
A
#
# COMPACT_ATOMS: atom_id res chain seq x y z
N MET A 1 -8.59 -17.15 19.49
CA MET A 1 -7.36 -16.99 18.69
C MET A 1 -7.04 -15.51 18.69
N LYS A 2 -5.92 -15.07 19.27
CA LYS A 2 -5.61 -13.62 19.35
C LYS A 2 -5.35 -13.11 17.93
N GLU A 3 -6.03 -12.05 17.53
CA GLU A 3 -5.81 -11.36 16.26
C GLU A 3 -4.34 -10.99 16.15
N GLN A 4 -3.61 -11.65 15.25
CA GLN A 4 -2.25 -11.29 14.94
C GLN A 4 -2.29 -10.31 13.77
N ASP A 5 -2.09 -9.03 14.07
CA ASP A 5 -1.65 -8.08 13.07
C ASP A 5 -0.23 -8.49 12.67
N PHE A 6 -0.05 -8.94 11.43
CA PHE A 6 1.28 -9.23 10.89
C PHE A 6 2.15 -7.96 10.92
N LYS A 7 3.44 -8.12 11.18
CA LYS A 7 4.35 -6.97 11.31
C LYS A 7 4.62 -6.29 9.98
N ASN A 8 4.45 -7.01 8.87
CA ASN A 8 4.65 -6.54 7.51
C ASN A 8 3.88 -7.40 6.47
N PRO A 9 3.70 -6.89 5.24
CA PRO A 9 3.10 -7.64 4.14
C PRO A 9 3.78 -8.97 3.81
N GLU A 10 5.10 -9.10 3.99
CA GLU A 10 5.82 -10.34 3.70
C GLU A 10 5.48 -11.48 4.67
N GLU A 11 5.32 -11.16 5.96
CA GLU A 11 4.86 -12.12 6.97
C GLU A 11 3.42 -12.56 6.68
N ALA A 12 2.54 -11.61 6.35
CA ALA A 12 1.17 -11.93 5.95
C ALA A 12 1.12 -12.82 4.71
N MET A 13 1.90 -12.49 3.68
CA MET A 13 2.02 -13.29 2.45
C MET A 13 2.40 -14.73 2.76
N LYS A 14 3.39 -14.97 3.62
CA LYS A 14 3.82 -16.33 3.98
C LYS A 14 2.71 -17.12 4.67
N ALA A 15 2.03 -16.51 5.63
CA ALA A 15 0.94 -17.17 6.37
C ALA A 15 -0.31 -17.41 5.50
N LEU A 16 -0.61 -16.50 4.59
CA LEU A 16 -1.71 -16.66 3.63
C LEU A 16 -1.40 -17.76 2.62
N ALA A 17 -0.17 -17.82 2.11
CA ALA A 17 0.27 -18.85 1.16
C ALA A 17 0.38 -20.25 1.81
N SER A 18 0.69 -20.34 3.11
CA SER A 18 0.70 -21.62 3.83
C SER A 18 -0.69 -22.11 4.23
N GLY A 19 -1.73 -21.28 4.09
CA GLY A 19 -3.08 -21.58 4.57
C GLY A 19 -3.22 -21.56 6.09
N GLU A 20 -2.23 -21.02 6.82
CA GLU A 20 -2.27 -20.87 8.28
C GLU A 20 -3.35 -19.89 8.74
N VAL A 21 -3.71 -18.94 7.87
CA VAL A 21 -4.75 -17.96 8.13
C VAL A 21 -5.79 -17.95 7.03
N GLU A 22 -7.06 -17.84 7.41
CA GLU A 22 -8.14 -17.67 6.45
C GLU A 22 -8.01 -16.33 5.72
N THR A 23 -8.28 -16.37 4.43
CA THR A 23 -8.33 -15.15 3.61
C THR A 23 -9.62 -14.41 3.91
N ALA A 24 -9.51 -13.12 4.25
CA ALA A 24 -10.67 -12.25 4.34
C ALA A 24 -11.07 -11.80 2.92
N LYS A 25 -12.35 -11.45 2.74
CA LYS A 25 -12.80 -10.86 1.48
C LYS A 25 -12.04 -9.56 1.21
N ALA A 26 -11.19 -9.58 0.20
CA ALA A 26 -10.44 -8.43 -0.27
C ALA A 26 -11.36 -7.34 -0.87
N ALA A 27 -10.85 -6.10 -0.92
CA ALA A 27 -11.48 -5.05 -1.70
C ALA A 27 -11.63 -5.47 -3.18
N SER A 28 -12.81 -5.28 -3.76
CA SER A 28 -13.02 -5.45 -5.21
C SER A 28 -12.72 -4.16 -5.99
N GLN A 29 -12.79 -3.01 -5.33
CA GLN A 29 -12.55 -1.68 -5.90
C GLN A 29 -11.90 -0.79 -4.85
N ALA A 30 -10.88 -0.04 -5.25
CA ALA A 30 -10.22 0.95 -4.42
C ALA A 30 -9.68 2.11 -5.25
N THR A 31 -9.45 3.25 -4.61
CA THR A 31 -8.65 4.37 -5.10
C THR A 31 -7.43 4.54 -4.20
N VAL A 32 -6.35 5.08 -4.76
CA VAL A 32 -5.14 5.40 -4.01
C VAL A 32 -4.58 6.73 -4.48
N GLY A 33 -4.12 7.54 -3.52
CA GLY A 33 -3.53 8.84 -3.72
C GLY A 33 -2.17 8.96 -3.03
N LEU A 34 -1.34 9.86 -3.55
CA LEU A 34 -0.03 10.17 -3.01
C LEU A 34 0.14 11.70 -3.01
N GLY A 35 0.39 12.28 -1.84
CA GLY A 35 0.54 13.73 -1.69
C GLY A 35 1.54 14.12 -0.61
N PRO A 36 1.95 15.40 -0.53
CA PRO A 36 2.82 15.88 0.54
C PRO A 36 2.04 16.21 1.81
N ASN A 37 2.63 15.94 2.98
CA ASN A 37 2.20 16.56 4.23
C ASN A 37 2.87 17.94 4.43
N GLN A 38 2.46 18.65 5.48
CA GLN A 38 3.02 19.96 5.84
C GLN A 38 4.53 19.94 6.17
N LYS A 39 5.07 18.77 6.52
CA LYS A 39 6.49 18.57 6.83
C LYS A 39 7.33 18.12 5.62
N GLY A 40 6.72 18.00 4.44
CA GLY A 40 7.40 17.56 3.20
C GLY A 40 7.61 16.06 3.05
N TRP A 41 6.91 15.23 3.84
CA TRP A 41 6.89 13.77 3.73
C TRP A 41 5.69 13.31 2.92
N PHE A 42 5.78 12.14 2.30
CA PHE A 42 4.64 11.58 1.60
C PHE A 42 3.51 11.19 2.55
N THR A 43 2.29 11.36 2.06
CA THR A 43 1.05 10.89 2.67
C THR A 43 0.35 10.00 1.65
N LEU A 44 0.03 8.80 2.07
CA LEU A 44 -0.76 7.82 1.35
C LEU A 44 -2.22 8.07 1.67
N TYR A 45 -3.08 8.14 0.65
CA TYR A 45 -4.53 8.27 0.80
C TYR A 45 -5.20 7.11 0.09
N TRP A 46 -6.31 6.59 0.61
CA TRP A 46 -7.06 5.55 -0.07
C TRP A 46 -8.54 5.52 0.32
N GLU A 47 -9.35 4.99 -0.58
CA GLU A 47 -10.74 4.63 -0.32
C GLU A 47 -11.01 3.27 -0.95
N ALA A 48 -11.82 2.43 -0.30
CA ALA A 48 -12.19 1.12 -0.81
C ALA A 48 -13.64 0.81 -0.47
N THR A 49 -14.34 0.08 -1.35
CA THR A 49 -15.75 -0.31 -1.12
C THR A 49 -15.91 -1.25 0.08
N ALA A 50 -14.89 -2.06 0.35
CA ALA A 50 -14.71 -2.84 1.55
C ALA A 50 -13.20 -3.01 1.77
N VAL A 51 -12.74 -2.89 3.01
CA VAL A 51 -11.33 -3.10 3.35
C VAL A 51 -11.12 -4.55 3.76
N GLY A 52 -10.34 -5.29 2.98
CA GLY A 52 -9.90 -6.62 3.35
C GLY A 52 -8.93 -6.58 4.53
N LYS A 53 -8.99 -7.60 5.39
CA LYS A 53 -8.16 -7.69 6.60
C LYS A 53 -6.66 -7.54 6.33
N TYR A 54 -6.21 -8.05 5.19
CA TYR A 54 -4.81 -8.07 4.78
C TYR A 54 -4.54 -7.19 3.56
N ASP A 55 -5.46 -6.28 3.25
CA ASP A 55 -5.23 -5.25 2.26
C ASP A 55 -4.26 -4.20 2.82
N TRP A 56 -3.41 -3.64 1.98
CA TRP A 56 -2.42 -2.66 2.42
C TRP A 56 -2.05 -1.68 1.33
N ILE A 57 -1.49 -0.55 1.74
CA ILE A 57 -1.05 0.52 0.85
C ILE A 57 0.45 0.68 1.02
N GLY A 58 1.17 0.73 -0.09
CA GLY A 58 2.63 0.86 -0.12
C GLY A 58 3.09 2.06 -0.94
N LEU A 59 4.18 2.68 -0.49
CA LEU A 59 4.98 3.62 -1.27
C LEU A 59 6.03 2.87 -2.09
N TYR A 60 6.24 3.30 -3.33
CA TYR A 60 7.19 2.71 -4.27
C TYR A 60 8.12 3.80 -4.80
N GLU A 61 9.39 3.44 -5.00
CA GLU A 61 10.42 4.34 -5.53
C GLU A 61 10.07 4.87 -6.93
N ASN A 62 9.36 4.06 -7.74
CA ASN A 62 8.81 4.47 -9.03
C ASN A 62 7.70 3.54 -9.53
N VAL A 63 7.06 3.92 -10.64
CA VAL A 63 5.97 3.17 -11.27
C VAL A 63 6.37 1.81 -11.85
N ASN A 64 7.67 1.55 -12.09
CA ASN A 64 8.16 0.33 -12.73
C ASN A 64 8.42 -0.81 -11.75
N LYS A 65 8.39 -0.56 -10.44
CA LYS A 65 8.57 -1.61 -9.41
C LYS A 65 7.48 -2.67 -9.50
N THR A 66 7.80 -3.91 -9.12
CA THR A 66 6.79 -4.96 -8.93
C THR A 66 5.99 -4.71 -7.65
N ASP A 67 4.87 -5.42 -7.47
CA ASP A 67 3.98 -5.22 -6.31
C ASP A 67 4.65 -5.59 -4.97
N THR A 68 5.73 -6.36 -4.98
CA THR A 68 6.51 -6.73 -3.79
C THR A 68 7.69 -5.81 -3.49
N GLU A 69 8.05 -4.89 -4.40
CA GLU A 69 9.21 -3.99 -4.26
C GLU A 69 8.81 -2.61 -3.72
N TYR A 70 7.95 -2.58 -2.70
CA TYR A 70 7.61 -1.36 -2.00
C TYR A 70 8.75 -0.94 -1.06
N ILE A 71 8.74 0.32 -0.64
CA ILE A 71 9.70 0.85 0.31
C ILE A 71 9.30 0.34 1.70
N THR A 72 10.20 -0.40 2.34
CA THR A 72 9.96 -0.98 3.66
C THR A 72 10.05 0.06 4.78
N GLY A 73 9.80 -0.38 6.02
CA GLY A 73 9.75 0.51 7.18
C GLY A 73 8.44 1.30 7.25
N ASN A 74 8.49 2.56 7.68
CA ASN A 74 7.31 3.42 7.85
C ASN A 74 6.83 4.04 6.53
N ASN A 75 6.63 3.21 5.51
CA ASN A 75 6.30 3.63 4.14
C ASN A 75 5.16 2.82 3.53
N TRP A 76 4.45 2.08 4.38
CA TRP A 76 3.27 1.29 4.05
C TRP A 76 2.36 1.22 5.28
N GLN A 77 1.11 0.83 5.10
CA GLN A 77 0.16 0.65 6.20
C GLN A 77 -0.93 -0.35 5.81
N TRP A 78 -1.40 -1.13 6.79
CA TRP A 78 -2.63 -1.94 6.63
C TRP A 78 -3.83 -1.02 6.36
N ALA A 79 -4.61 -1.33 5.33
CA ALA A 79 -5.76 -0.53 4.93
C ALA A 79 -6.80 -0.41 6.04
N SER A 80 -6.86 -1.38 6.96
CA SER A 80 -7.77 -1.41 8.11
C SER A 80 -7.49 -0.34 9.17
N LYS A 81 -6.32 0.32 9.12
CA LYS A 81 -5.90 1.31 10.13
C LYS A 81 -6.33 2.75 9.84
N GLY A 82 -7.06 2.99 8.76
CA GLY A 82 -7.56 4.31 8.40
C GLY A 82 -7.74 4.47 6.90
N ASN A 83 -7.75 5.70 6.42
CA ASN A 83 -7.78 6.07 5.00
C ASN A 83 -6.61 7.01 4.60
N GLU A 84 -5.73 7.31 5.56
CA GLU A 84 -4.57 8.18 5.40
C GLU A 84 -3.39 7.64 6.22
N TYR A 85 -2.17 7.74 5.69
CA TYR A 85 -0.95 7.43 6.42
C TYR A 85 0.23 8.30 5.98
N VAL A 86 0.84 9.01 6.93
CA VAL A 86 2.07 9.78 6.72
C VAL A 86 3.27 8.84 6.78
N THR A 87 4.08 8.85 5.72
CA THR A 87 5.26 8.01 5.61
C THR A 87 6.52 8.68 6.20
N ASN A 88 7.59 7.91 6.27
CA ASN A 88 8.94 8.37 6.59
C ASN A 88 9.82 8.44 5.32
N THR A 89 9.24 8.85 4.19
CA THR A 89 9.98 9.24 2.98
C THR A 89 9.64 10.67 2.57
N ALA A 90 10.67 11.49 2.35
CA ALA A 90 10.52 12.86 1.85
C ALA A 90 9.95 12.89 0.43
N CYS A 91 9.11 13.88 0.13
CA CYS A 91 8.49 13.99 -1.19
C CYS A 91 9.53 14.26 -2.29
N GLN A 92 9.63 13.32 -3.24
CA GLN A 92 10.50 13.43 -4.41
C GLN A 92 9.76 13.00 -5.68
N PRO A 93 10.06 13.61 -6.85
CA PRO A 93 9.44 13.20 -8.10
C PRO A 93 9.72 11.73 -8.43
N GLY A 94 8.79 11.07 -9.11
CA GLY A 94 8.96 9.69 -9.60
C GLY A 94 8.27 8.62 -8.76
N TYR A 95 8.12 8.85 -7.45
CA TYR A 95 7.51 7.90 -6.51
C TYR A 95 6.05 7.59 -6.85
N ALA A 96 5.55 6.44 -6.43
CA ALA A 96 4.17 6.04 -6.66
C ALA A 96 3.59 5.34 -5.42
N ALA A 97 2.27 5.30 -5.31
CA ALA A 97 1.56 4.53 -4.29
C ALA A 97 0.67 3.46 -4.93
N ARG A 98 0.43 2.36 -4.20
CA ARG A 98 -0.45 1.28 -4.64
C ARG A 98 -1.30 0.77 -3.48
N TYR A 99 -2.55 0.41 -3.78
CA TYR A 99 -3.41 -0.37 -2.91
C TYR A 99 -3.36 -1.82 -3.35
N LEU A 100 -3.01 -2.72 -2.45
CA LEU A 100 -2.79 -4.15 -2.71
C LEU A 100 -3.75 -5.01 -1.92
N ILE A 101 -4.19 -6.08 -2.58
CA ILE A 101 -5.02 -7.14 -2.01
C ILE A 101 -4.33 -8.48 -2.16
N TRP A 102 -4.67 -9.43 -1.30
CA TRP A 102 -4.30 -10.82 -1.50
C TRP A 102 -5.14 -11.43 -2.64
N ASP A 103 -4.49 -11.88 -3.72
CA ASP A 103 -5.14 -12.63 -4.79
C ASP A 103 -4.99 -14.13 -4.53
N THR A 104 -6.09 -14.77 -4.15
CA THR A 104 -6.15 -16.21 -3.84
C THR A 104 -5.86 -17.10 -5.04
N ASN A 105 -6.03 -16.60 -6.27
CA ASN A 105 -5.79 -17.41 -7.47
C ASN A 105 -4.31 -17.50 -7.82
N THR A 106 -3.55 -16.44 -7.50
CA THR A 106 -2.12 -16.35 -7.80
C THR A 106 -1.24 -16.49 -6.57
N GLU A 107 -1.85 -16.60 -5.38
CA GLU A 107 -1.20 -16.69 -4.07
C GLU A 107 -0.17 -15.57 -3.86
N LYS A 108 -0.53 -14.36 -4.32
CA LYS A 108 0.33 -13.18 -4.29
C LYS A 108 -0.47 -11.93 -3.99
N TYR A 109 0.22 -10.94 -3.44
CA TYR A 109 -0.31 -9.58 -3.42
C TYR A 109 -0.37 -9.01 -4.82
N LYS A 110 -1.51 -8.39 -5.14
CA LYS A 110 -1.77 -7.74 -6.41
C LYS A 110 -2.33 -6.34 -6.17
N ALA A 111 -1.75 -5.36 -6.84
CA ALA A 111 -2.28 -4.01 -6.82
C ALA A 111 -3.58 -3.90 -7.64
N ILE A 112 -4.63 -3.37 -7.03
CA ILE A 112 -5.91 -3.06 -7.70
C ILE A 112 -6.11 -1.56 -7.95
N ALA A 113 -5.31 -0.72 -7.30
CA ALA A 113 -5.22 0.71 -7.56
C ALA A 113 -3.75 1.16 -7.52
N LYS A 114 -3.38 2.09 -8.41
CA LYS A 114 -2.02 2.64 -8.51
C LYS A 114 -2.10 4.14 -8.81
N THR A 115 -1.20 4.92 -8.24
CA THR A 115 -0.96 6.29 -8.72
C THR A 115 -0.05 6.27 -9.94
N GLY A 116 -0.04 7.37 -10.69
CA GLY A 116 1.09 7.70 -11.56
C GLY A 116 2.34 8.10 -10.76
N ALA A 117 3.40 8.46 -11.47
CA ALA A 117 4.60 9.03 -10.86
C ALA A 117 4.29 10.38 -10.22
N TYR A 118 4.79 10.59 -9.00
CA TYR A 118 4.65 11.84 -8.27
C TYR A 118 5.30 12.96 -9.10
N PRO A 119 4.60 14.08 -9.34
CA PRO A 119 5.05 15.08 -10.30
C PRO A 119 6.31 15.78 -9.83
N LYS A 120 7.12 16.21 -10.80
CA LYS A 120 8.15 17.22 -10.54
C LYS A 120 7.44 18.52 -10.16
N LYS A 121 7.80 19.13 -9.02
CA LYS A 121 7.39 20.52 -8.76
C LYS A 121 7.93 21.37 -9.91
N ILE A 122 7.04 21.85 -10.77
CA ILE A 122 7.38 22.86 -11.76
C ILE A 122 7.46 24.15 -10.97
N SER A 123 8.66 24.68 -10.73
CA SER A 123 8.77 26.05 -10.23
C SER A 123 8.23 26.95 -11.34
N SER A 124 7.03 27.50 -11.16
CA SER A 124 6.58 28.66 -11.91
C SER A 124 7.60 29.78 -11.65
N LYS A 125 8.39 30.10 -12.68
CA LYS A 125 9.21 31.31 -12.73
C LYS A 125 8.32 32.53 -12.90
#